data_AF-A0A093QHG9-F1
#
_entry.id   AF-A0A093QHG9-F1
#
_cell.length_a   1.000
_cell.length_b   1.000
_cell.length_c   1.000
_cell.angle_alpha   90.00
_cell.angle_beta   90.00
_cell.angle_gamma   90.00
#
_symmetry.space_group_name_H-M   'P 1'
#
loop_
_entity.id
_entity.type
_entity.pdbx_description
1 polymer ?
#
loop_
_entity_poly.entity_id
_entity_poly.type
_entity_poly.pdbx_seq_one_letter_code
_entity_poly.pdbx_strand_id
1 'polypeptide(L)'
;PNPPEVQKQKGTQKRALARKHAKEPIRPGTPEPVEGREHAYVQTELYLEEICDRIVEVDGECQTDEFLDRPPTPLFIPAKTGKDIATQIEEGELFDFDIEVKPILEVLIGKTVEQALLEVMEEEELAQLRAHQRAFIELRNAEFAELQRLEEQDRRIREEKERRRLEHLEKLRKQKETTEKIAARAFAKRYLADLIPSVFSNLYDSGFFYDPIERDIETKFLPWLMSEVEETLQKKVLGRIMLDSLIRTVVEKRLDAFSCQPLPDQTEA
;
A
#
# COMPACT_ATOMS: atom_id res chain seq x y z
N PRO A 1 53.51 -32.17 -81.89
CA PRO A 1 54.60 -31.35 -81.30
C PRO A 1 54.11 -30.66 -80.01
N ASN A 2 54.92 -30.74 -78.95
CA ASN A 2 54.53 -30.48 -77.57
C ASN A 2 54.03 -29.04 -77.32
N PRO A 3 53.04 -28.85 -76.42
CA PRO A 3 52.28 -27.60 -76.27
C PRO A 3 53.04 -26.31 -75.86
N PRO A 4 54.17 -26.31 -75.13
CA PRO A 4 54.81 -25.05 -74.70
C PRO A 4 55.57 -24.32 -75.83
N GLU A 5 56.03 -25.02 -76.86
CA GLU A 5 56.74 -24.41 -78.00
C GLU A 5 55.80 -23.65 -78.92
N VAL A 6 54.57 -24.16 -79.10
CA VAL A 6 53.51 -23.49 -79.87
C VAL A 6 53.06 -22.20 -79.19
N GLN A 7 53.05 -22.16 -77.85
CA GLN A 7 52.72 -20.94 -77.10
C GLN A 7 53.83 -19.88 -77.21
N LYS A 8 55.10 -20.27 -77.16
CA LYS A 8 56.24 -19.35 -77.40
C LYS A 8 56.23 -18.79 -78.82
N GLN A 9 55.96 -19.61 -79.84
CA GLN A 9 55.87 -19.17 -81.24
C GLN A 9 54.67 -18.25 -81.49
N LYS A 10 53.50 -18.52 -80.89
CA LYS A 10 52.35 -17.61 -80.95
C LYS A 10 52.61 -16.27 -80.25
N GLY A 11 53.37 -16.29 -79.14
CA GLY A 11 53.77 -15.08 -78.43
C GLY A 11 54.74 -14.20 -79.21
N THR A 12 55.77 -14.80 -79.83
CA THR A 12 56.73 -14.06 -80.68
C THR A 12 56.08 -13.54 -81.97
N GLN A 13 55.18 -14.30 -82.60
CA GLN A 13 54.40 -13.83 -83.75
C GLN A 13 53.48 -12.66 -83.38
N LYS A 14 52.76 -12.73 -82.24
CA LYS A 14 51.93 -11.62 -81.76
C LYS A 14 52.74 -10.35 -81.45
N ARG A 15 53.92 -10.48 -80.84
CA ARG A 15 54.83 -9.35 -80.59
C ARG A 15 55.40 -8.75 -81.88
N ALA A 16 55.72 -9.58 -82.87
CA ALA A 16 56.20 -9.12 -84.17
C ALA A 16 55.10 -8.37 -84.94
N LEU A 17 53.86 -8.86 -84.91
CA LEU A 17 52.70 -8.19 -85.52
C LEU A 17 52.38 -6.85 -84.83
N ALA A 18 52.41 -6.80 -83.49
CA ALA A 18 52.21 -5.56 -82.75
C ALA A 18 53.29 -4.51 -83.06
N ARG A 19 54.55 -4.93 -83.26
CA ARG A 19 55.65 -4.04 -83.62
C ARG A 19 55.58 -3.54 -85.07
N LYS A 20 54.94 -4.29 -85.97
CA LYS A 20 54.63 -3.83 -87.33
C LYS A 20 53.52 -2.77 -87.32
N HIS A 21 52.43 -3.01 -86.60
CA HIS A 21 51.33 -2.04 -86.49
C HIS A 21 51.73 -0.74 -85.76
N ALA A 22 52.67 -0.79 -84.81
CA ALA A 22 53.15 0.42 -84.12
C ALA A 22 54.09 1.30 -84.98
N LYS A 23 54.58 0.81 -86.12
CA LYS A 23 55.47 1.57 -87.04
C LYS A 23 54.74 2.16 -88.24
N GLU A 24 53.48 1.82 -88.46
CA GLU A 24 52.68 2.44 -89.51
C GLU A 24 52.14 3.78 -88.95
N PRO A 25 52.53 4.93 -89.53
CA PRO A 25 51.93 6.20 -89.12
C PRO A 25 50.43 6.12 -89.40
N ILE A 26 49.65 6.34 -88.34
CA ILE A 26 48.18 6.45 -88.40
C ILE A 26 47.88 7.61 -89.34
N ARG A 27 47.53 7.30 -90.59
CA ARG A 27 46.95 8.29 -91.49
C ARG A 27 45.53 8.54 -90.98
N PRO A 28 45.18 9.75 -90.52
CA PRO A 28 43.78 10.06 -90.25
C PRO A 28 43.03 9.88 -91.57
N GLY A 29 42.10 8.93 -91.62
CA GLY A 29 41.30 8.69 -92.81
C GLY A 29 40.54 9.95 -93.16
N THR A 30 40.74 10.47 -94.38
CA THR A 30 39.86 11.50 -94.91
C THR A 30 38.44 10.93 -94.91
N PRO A 31 37.46 11.63 -94.32
CA PRO A 31 36.06 11.18 -94.28
C PRO A 31 35.53 10.97 -95.70
N GLU A 32 34.48 10.15 -95.86
CA GLU A 32 33.92 9.83 -97.18
C GLU A 32 33.25 11.04 -97.86
N PRO A 33 33.28 11.13 -99.21
CA PRO A 33 32.64 12.22 -99.94
C PRO A 33 31.12 12.19 -99.75
N VAL A 34 30.51 13.37 -99.59
CA VAL A 34 29.05 13.54 -99.53
C VAL A 34 28.42 13.19 -100.88
N GLU A 35 27.24 12.54 -100.86
CA GLU A 35 26.54 12.07 -102.06
C GLU A 35 26.44 13.16 -103.15
N GLY A 36 26.93 12.83 -104.35
CA GLY A 36 26.95 13.71 -105.52
C GLY A 36 28.22 14.55 -105.71
N ARG A 37 29.27 14.37 -104.92
CA ARG A 37 30.59 15.02 -105.12
C ARG A 37 31.74 14.01 -105.04
N GLU A 38 32.77 14.22 -105.86
CA GLU A 38 34.01 13.43 -105.82
C GLU A 38 35.14 14.24 -105.16
N HIS A 39 36.03 13.56 -104.42
CA HIS A 39 37.21 14.20 -103.83
C HIS A 39 38.29 14.46 -104.88
N ALA A 40 38.84 15.67 -104.89
CA ALA A 40 40.03 16.01 -105.66
C ALA A 40 41.28 15.78 -104.81
N TYR A 41 42.24 15.02 -105.34
CA TYR A 41 43.53 14.80 -104.68
C TYR A 41 44.42 16.02 -104.85
N VAL A 42 44.71 16.72 -103.75
CA VAL A 42 45.70 17.80 -103.68
C VAL A 42 46.91 17.30 -102.91
N GLN A 43 48.11 17.64 -103.37
CA GLN A 43 49.36 17.20 -102.75
C GLN A 43 49.58 17.95 -101.42
N THR A 44 49.07 17.39 -100.33
CA THR A 44 49.18 17.95 -98.96
C THR A 44 50.35 17.36 -98.17
N GLU A 45 51.21 16.57 -98.81
CA GLU A 45 52.42 16.05 -98.20
C GLU A 45 53.52 17.13 -98.20
N LEU A 46 54.35 17.13 -97.16
CA LEU A 46 55.43 18.11 -97.00
C LEU A 46 56.52 17.82 -98.05
N TYR A 47 56.49 18.55 -99.18
CA TYR A 47 57.49 18.45 -100.25
C TYR A 47 58.53 19.56 -100.06
N LEU A 48 59.76 19.18 -99.70
CA LEU A 48 60.90 20.08 -99.59
C LEU A 48 61.85 19.79 -100.75
N GLU A 49 62.05 20.75 -101.64
CA GLU A 49 63.14 20.73 -102.62
C GLU A 49 64.41 21.28 -101.94
N GLU A 50 65.47 20.48 -101.87
CA GLU A 50 66.80 20.98 -101.55
C GLU A 50 67.35 21.72 -102.78
N ILE A 51 67.50 23.04 -102.67
CA ILE A 51 68.19 23.86 -103.68
C ILE A 51 69.69 23.63 -103.48
N CYS A 52 70.31 22.83 -104.35
CA CYS A 52 71.72 22.47 -104.27
C CYS A 52 72.69 23.46 -104.94
N ASP A 53 72.19 24.55 -105.53
CA ASP A 53 73.04 25.54 -106.20
C ASP A 53 73.67 26.51 -105.21
N ARG A 54 75.00 26.48 -105.15
CA ARG A 54 75.81 27.40 -104.34
C ARG A 54 75.82 28.77 -105.02
N ILE A 55 75.28 29.78 -104.35
CA ILE A 55 75.22 31.15 -104.85
C ILE A 55 76.66 31.68 -105.02
N VAL A 56 76.94 32.36 -106.14
CA VAL A 56 78.26 32.97 -106.41
C VAL A 56 78.45 34.16 -105.48
N GLU A 57 79.39 34.05 -104.56
CA GLU A 57 79.80 35.15 -103.67
C GLU A 57 80.75 36.07 -104.45
N VAL A 58 80.43 37.37 -104.49
CA VAL A 58 81.29 38.42 -105.07
C VAL A 58 81.68 39.34 -103.94
N ASP A 59 82.98 39.40 -103.63
CA ASP A 59 83.52 40.32 -102.63
C ASP A 59 83.54 41.75 -103.19
N GLY A 60 82.79 42.64 -102.54
CA GLY A 60 82.81 44.08 -102.79
C GLY A 60 83.40 44.80 -101.59
N GLU A 61 84.54 45.46 -101.76
CA GLU A 61 85.11 46.32 -100.72
C GLU A 61 84.45 47.70 -100.76
N CYS A 62 83.72 48.06 -99.71
CA CYS A 62 83.08 49.37 -99.55
C CYS A 62 83.78 50.17 -98.43
N GLN A 63 84.51 51.22 -98.82
CA GLN A 63 84.93 52.28 -97.89
C GLN A 63 83.69 53.08 -97.48
N THR A 64 83.35 53.10 -96.19
CA THR A 64 82.24 53.92 -95.65
C THR A 64 82.61 54.55 -94.31
N ASP A 65 82.24 55.82 -94.19
CA ASP A 65 82.60 56.80 -93.15
C ASP A 65 82.20 56.43 -91.71
N GLU A 66 82.76 57.18 -90.73
CA GLU A 66 82.40 57.10 -89.30
C GLU A 66 80.89 57.30 -89.06
N PHE A 67 80.30 56.32 -88.39
CA PHE A 67 78.87 56.21 -88.09
C PHE A 67 78.49 57.19 -86.96
N LEU A 68 77.67 58.20 -87.24
CA LEU A 68 77.02 59.01 -86.19
C LEU A 68 75.71 58.36 -85.75
N ASP A 69 75.52 58.18 -84.43
CA ASP A 69 74.35 57.52 -83.86
C ASP A 69 73.04 58.26 -84.17
N ARG A 70 72.15 57.57 -84.87
CA ARG A 70 70.78 58.01 -85.14
C ARG A 70 69.93 57.81 -83.87
N PRO A 71 69.09 58.78 -83.46
CA PRO A 71 68.21 58.56 -82.31
C PRO A 71 67.24 57.39 -82.56
N PRO A 72 66.87 56.63 -81.52
CA PRO A 72 66.03 55.45 -81.66
C PRO A 72 64.64 55.83 -82.18
N THR A 73 64.19 55.12 -83.22
CA THR A 73 62.86 55.31 -83.82
C THR A 73 61.76 55.04 -82.77
N PRO A 74 60.73 55.90 -82.65
CA PRO A 74 59.66 55.70 -81.67
C PRO A 74 58.89 54.41 -81.94
N LEU A 75 58.49 53.73 -80.86
CA LEU A 75 57.73 52.48 -80.90
C LEU A 75 56.33 52.73 -81.48
N PHE A 76 55.96 51.97 -82.51
CA PHE A 76 54.62 52.01 -83.09
C PHE A 76 53.62 51.26 -82.20
N ILE A 77 52.64 51.97 -81.63
CA ILE A 77 51.51 51.39 -80.91
C ILE A 77 50.29 51.43 -81.85
N PRO A 78 49.78 50.27 -82.31
CA PRO A 78 48.61 50.25 -83.18
C PRO A 78 47.37 50.79 -82.46
N ALA A 79 46.55 51.57 -83.16
CA ALA A 79 45.28 52.06 -82.63
C ALA A 79 44.33 50.88 -82.36
N LYS A 80 43.71 50.85 -81.18
CA LYS A 80 42.64 49.87 -80.88
C LYS A 80 41.56 49.98 -81.96
N THR A 81 41.34 48.89 -82.71
CA THR A 81 40.31 48.82 -83.74
C THR A 81 39.21 47.87 -83.26
N GLY A 82 38.17 48.43 -82.63
CA GLY A 82 37.03 47.72 -82.05
C GLY A 82 36.12 48.69 -81.29
N LYS A 83 34.81 48.45 -81.25
CA LYS A 83 33.87 49.22 -80.42
C LYS A 83 33.66 48.45 -79.12
N ASP A 84 34.07 49.05 -78.00
CA ASP A 84 33.80 48.49 -76.67
C ASP A 84 32.30 48.67 -76.35
N ILE A 85 31.60 47.58 -76.04
CA ILE A 85 30.19 47.57 -75.62
C ILE A 85 30.14 46.91 -74.25
N ALA A 86 29.57 47.60 -73.27
CA ALA A 86 29.26 47.02 -71.97
C ALA A 86 27.76 46.69 -71.93
N THR A 87 27.44 45.46 -71.54
CA THR A 87 26.07 45.03 -71.24
C THR A 87 26.00 44.72 -69.75
N GLN A 88 25.15 45.44 -69.03
CA GLN A 88 24.88 45.25 -67.61
C GLN A 88 23.41 44.91 -67.43
N ILE A 89 23.11 43.94 -66.56
CA ILE A 89 21.74 43.63 -66.16
C ILE A 89 21.45 44.44 -64.90
N GLU A 90 20.37 45.22 -64.93
CA GLU A 90 19.96 46.08 -63.82
C GLU A 90 19.09 45.30 -62.81
N GLU A 91 18.97 45.84 -61.59
CA GLU A 91 18.13 45.22 -60.57
C GLU A 91 16.66 45.12 -61.02
N GLY A 92 16.12 43.90 -61.01
CA GLY A 92 14.73 43.60 -61.39
C GLY A 92 14.53 43.19 -62.86
N GLU A 93 15.56 43.25 -63.71
CA GLU A 93 15.43 42.91 -65.14
C GLU A 93 15.26 41.40 -65.41
N LEU A 94 15.68 40.54 -64.47
CA LEU A 94 15.58 39.08 -64.54
C LEU A 94 14.54 38.47 -63.58
N PHE A 95 13.79 39.29 -62.85
CA PHE A 95 12.86 38.78 -61.84
C PHE A 95 11.63 38.14 -62.47
N ASP A 96 11.37 36.87 -62.16
CA ASP A 96 10.14 36.17 -62.54
C ASP A 96 9.28 35.90 -61.31
N PHE A 97 8.16 36.61 -61.20
CA PHE A 97 7.27 36.48 -60.05
C PHE A 97 6.76 35.04 -59.86
N ASP A 98 6.45 34.33 -60.94
CA ASP A 98 5.83 33.01 -60.89
C ASP A 98 6.81 31.92 -60.43
N ILE A 99 8.11 32.16 -60.53
CA ILE A 99 9.15 31.27 -60.03
C ILE A 99 9.51 31.67 -58.58
N GLU A 100 9.65 32.97 -58.32
CA GLU A 100 10.19 33.47 -57.05
C GLU A 100 9.16 33.40 -55.91
N VAL A 101 7.86 33.46 -56.22
CA VAL A 101 6.79 33.38 -55.20
C VAL A 101 6.56 31.95 -54.68
N LYS A 102 6.88 30.93 -55.49
CA LYS A 102 6.63 29.51 -55.17
C LYS A 102 7.20 29.08 -53.81
N PRO A 103 8.49 29.31 -53.47
CA PRO A 103 9.03 28.91 -52.18
C PRO A 103 8.40 29.67 -51.01
N ILE A 104 7.98 30.92 -51.20
CA ILE A 104 7.30 31.72 -50.17
C ILE A 104 5.92 31.12 -49.89
N LEU A 105 5.17 30.82 -50.96
CA LEU A 105 3.83 30.24 -50.88
C LEU A 105 3.86 28.84 -50.27
N GLU A 106 4.83 28.00 -50.66
CA GLU A 106 5.01 26.65 -50.13
C GLU A 106 5.26 26.67 -48.63
N VAL A 107 6.13 27.56 -48.14
CA VAL A 107 6.39 27.71 -46.70
C VAL A 107 5.17 28.24 -45.97
N LEU A 108 4.46 29.23 -46.54
CA LEU A 108 3.25 29.78 -45.92
C LEU A 108 2.15 28.72 -45.80
N ILE A 109 1.82 28.04 -46.89
CA ILE A 109 0.78 27.01 -46.90
C ILE A 109 1.21 25.85 -46.01
N GLY A 110 2.45 25.38 -46.13
CA GLY A 110 2.98 24.29 -45.31
C GLY A 110 2.85 24.59 -43.82
N LYS A 111 3.33 25.75 -43.37
CA LYS A 111 3.23 26.15 -41.95
C LYS A 111 1.80 26.34 -41.48
N THR A 112 0.94 26.95 -42.30
CA THR A 112 -0.47 27.17 -41.91
C THR A 112 -1.23 25.86 -41.76
N VAL A 113 -1.01 24.88 -42.64
CA VAL A 113 -1.65 23.57 -42.58
C VAL A 113 -1.07 22.74 -41.43
N GLU A 114 0.25 22.76 -41.23
CA GLU A 114 0.90 22.05 -40.13
C GLU A 114 0.43 22.59 -38.76
N GLN A 115 0.40 23.93 -38.61
CA GLN A 115 -0.10 24.55 -37.39
C GLN A 115 -1.57 24.22 -37.14
N ALA A 116 -2.44 24.33 -38.16
CA ALA A 116 -3.85 23.99 -38.02
C ALA A 116 -4.06 22.52 -37.64
N LEU A 117 -3.27 21.60 -38.19
CA LEU A 117 -3.35 20.19 -37.85
C LEU A 117 -2.96 19.93 -36.39
N LEU A 118 -1.87 20.54 -35.92
CA LEU A 118 -1.42 20.41 -34.53
C LEU A 118 -2.44 20.97 -33.54
N GLU A 119 -3.03 22.12 -33.84
CA GLU A 119 -4.06 22.75 -33.00
C GLU A 119 -5.31 21.86 -32.88
N VAL A 120 -5.80 21.31 -34.01
CA VAL A 120 -6.97 20.42 -33.99
C VAL A 120 -6.67 19.13 -33.23
N MET A 121 -5.49 18.55 -33.39
CA MET A 121 -5.08 17.36 -32.63
C MET A 121 -5.05 17.63 -31.12
N GLU A 122 -4.47 18.76 -30.70
CA GLU A 122 -4.42 19.16 -29.29
C GLU A 122 -5.84 19.38 -28.72
N GLU A 123 -6.73 20.03 -29.47
CA GLU A 123 -8.11 20.26 -29.06
C GLU A 123 -8.87 18.94 -28.86
N GLU A 124 -8.70 17.98 -29.77
CA GLU A 124 -9.32 16.65 -29.66
C GLU A 124 -8.79 15.88 -28.45
N GLU A 125 -7.47 15.88 -28.22
CA GLU A 125 -6.86 15.24 -27.05
C GLU A 125 -7.37 15.85 -25.74
N LEU A 126 -7.40 17.19 -25.64
CA LEU A 126 -7.93 17.90 -24.48
C LEU A 126 -9.42 17.60 -24.27
N ALA A 127 -10.21 17.49 -25.33
CA ALA A 127 -11.63 17.12 -25.24
C ALA A 127 -11.81 15.70 -24.69
N GLN A 128 -11.01 14.74 -25.16
CA GLN A 128 -11.03 13.36 -24.68
C GLN A 128 -10.62 13.27 -23.20
N LEU A 129 -9.54 13.94 -22.80
CA LEU A 129 -9.09 13.98 -21.40
C LEU A 129 -10.15 14.58 -20.48
N ARG A 130 -10.79 15.68 -20.89
CA ARG A 130 -11.88 16.31 -20.13
C ARG A 130 -13.08 15.38 -20.02
N ALA A 131 -13.46 14.69 -21.10
CA ALA A 131 -14.57 13.74 -21.08
C ALA A 131 -14.29 12.57 -20.12
N HIS A 132 -13.08 12.00 -20.18
CA HIS A 132 -12.64 10.94 -19.27
C HIS A 132 -12.64 11.41 -17.80
N GLN A 133 -12.12 12.62 -17.54
CA GLN A 133 -12.11 13.19 -16.19
C GLN A 133 -13.52 13.39 -15.63
N ARG A 134 -14.47 13.88 -16.44
CA ARG A 134 -15.87 14.04 -16.03
C ARG A 134 -16.51 12.70 -15.68
N ALA A 135 -16.37 11.71 -16.56
CA ALA A 135 -16.90 10.37 -16.34
C ALA A 135 -16.33 9.73 -15.04
N PHE A 136 -15.02 9.89 -14.81
CA PHE A 136 -14.38 9.42 -13.58
C PHE A 136 -14.93 10.12 -12.32
N ILE A 137 -15.10 11.45 -12.36
CA ILE A 137 -15.63 12.21 -11.23
C ILE A 137 -17.09 11.82 -10.96
N GLU A 138 -17.90 11.65 -12.00
CA GLU A 138 -19.29 11.20 -11.87
C GLU A 138 -19.38 9.82 -11.20
N LEU A 139 -18.59 8.85 -11.67
CA LEU A 139 -18.52 7.51 -11.08
C LEU A 139 -18.07 7.59 -9.61
N ARG A 140 -16.97 8.29 -9.34
CA ARG A 140 -16.43 8.45 -7.98
C ARG A 140 -17.45 9.11 -7.03
N ASN A 141 -18.17 10.12 -7.50
CA ASN A 141 -19.19 10.80 -6.70
C ASN A 141 -20.38 9.87 -6.41
N ALA A 142 -20.79 9.06 -7.38
CA ALA A 142 -21.84 8.07 -7.20
C ALA A 142 -21.42 6.98 -6.19
N GLU A 143 -20.20 6.44 -6.32
CA GLU A 143 -19.63 5.47 -5.37
C GLU A 143 -19.54 6.05 -3.96
N PHE A 144 -19.08 7.30 -3.84
CA PHE A 144 -18.96 7.96 -2.54
C PHE A 144 -20.33 8.16 -1.87
N ALA A 145 -21.35 8.54 -2.63
CA ALA A 145 -22.71 8.67 -2.13
C ALA A 145 -23.30 7.32 -1.67
N GLU A 146 -23.00 6.23 -2.39
CA GLU A 146 -23.41 4.88 -1.98
C GLU A 146 -22.72 4.44 -0.69
N LEU A 147 -21.40 4.66 -0.59
CA LEU A 147 -20.63 4.34 0.61
C LEU A 147 -21.16 5.07 1.84
N GLN A 148 -21.45 6.37 1.72
CA GLN A 148 -22.07 7.14 2.81
C GLN A 148 -23.42 6.54 3.23
N ARG A 149 -24.25 6.14 2.26
CA ARG A 149 -25.55 5.51 2.56
C ARG A 149 -25.37 4.19 3.34
N LEU A 150 -24.40 3.36 2.94
CA LEU A 150 -24.11 2.09 3.60
C LEU A 150 -23.52 2.30 4.99
N GLU A 151 -22.60 3.25 5.15
CA GLU A 151 -21.99 3.57 6.45
C GLU A 151 -23.03 4.04 7.47
N GLU A 152 -24.00 4.87 7.05
CA GLU A 152 -25.10 5.28 7.91
C GLU A 152 -26.00 4.11 8.32
N GLN A 153 -26.28 3.17 7.42
CA GLN A 153 -27.04 1.96 7.73
C GLN A 153 -26.28 1.08 8.73
N ASP A 154 -25.00 0.86 8.51
CA ASP A 154 -24.14 0.10 9.41
C ASP A 154 -24.03 0.75 10.79
N ARG A 155 -23.96 2.09 10.84
CA ARG A 155 -23.98 2.84 12.11
C ARG A 155 -25.27 2.54 12.88
N ARG A 156 -26.43 2.63 12.24
CA ARG A 156 -27.74 2.34 12.88
C ARG A 156 -27.82 0.90 13.38
N ILE A 157 -27.39 -0.07 12.56
CA ILE A 157 -27.39 -1.49 12.93
C ILE A 157 -26.45 -1.75 14.10
N ARG A 158 -25.27 -1.13 14.10
CA ARG A 158 -24.28 -1.26 15.18
C ARG A 158 -24.82 -0.70 16.50
N GLU A 159 -25.41 0.50 16.46
CA GLU A 159 -26.05 1.12 17.62
C GLU A 159 -27.19 0.24 18.17
N GLU A 160 -28.05 -0.29 17.32
CA GLU A 160 -29.13 -1.18 17.73
C GLU A 160 -28.59 -2.50 18.34
N LYS A 161 -27.57 -3.10 17.72
CA LYS A 161 -26.93 -4.31 18.21
C LYS A 161 -26.29 -4.11 19.59
N GLU A 162 -25.63 -2.97 19.81
CA GLU A 162 -25.08 -2.61 21.12
C GLU A 162 -26.19 -2.44 22.16
N ARG A 163 -27.28 -1.74 21.83
CA ARG A 163 -28.43 -1.60 22.74
C ARG A 163 -29.03 -2.95 23.13
N ARG A 164 -29.28 -3.82 22.15
CA ARG A 164 -29.79 -5.19 22.41
C ARG A 164 -28.81 -6.01 23.25
N ARG A 165 -27.49 -5.86 23.05
CA ARG A 165 -26.47 -6.55 23.85
C ARG A 165 -26.51 -6.10 25.31
N LEU A 166 -26.59 -4.78 25.56
CA LEU A 166 -26.66 -4.23 26.91
C LEU A 166 -27.93 -4.70 27.63
N GLU A 167 -29.09 -4.64 26.97
CA GLU A 167 -30.35 -5.14 27.53
C GLU A 167 -30.29 -6.64 27.87
N HIS A 168 -29.69 -7.43 26.98
CA HIS A 168 -29.53 -8.86 27.22
C HIS A 168 -28.60 -9.15 28.41
N LEU A 169 -27.49 -8.41 28.52
CA LEU A 169 -26.55 -8.53 29.62
C LEU A 169 -27.20 -8.18 30.97
N GLU A 170 -28.00 -7.12 31.02
CA GLU A 170 -28.78 -6.77 32.22
C GLU A 170 -29.80 -7.85 32.59
N LYS A 171 -30.53 -8.38 31.61
CA LYS A 171 -31.49 -9.48 31.84
C LYS A 171 -30.78 -10.70 32.40
N LEU A 172 -29.63 -11.07 31.84
CA LEU A 172 -28.84 -12.22 32.29
C LEU A 172 -28.28 -12.00 33.71
N ARG A 173 -27.84 -10.78 34.04
CA ARG A 173 -27.42 -10.43 35.41
C ARG A 173 -28.57 -10.60 36.40
N LYS A 174 -29.74 -10.02 36.10
CA LYS A 174 -30.94 -10.16 36.95
C LYS A 174 -31.36 -11.61 37.09
N GLN A 175 -31.30 -12.40 36.01
CA GLN A 175 -31.58 -13.84 36.07
C GLN A 175 -30.63 -14.55 37.03
N LYS A 176 -29.31 -14.34 36.92
CA LYS A 176 -28.33 -14.92 37.87
C LYS A 176 -28.67 -14.57 39.31
N GLU A 177 -28.87 -13.28 39.61
CA GLU A 177 -29.22 -12.81 40.95
C GLU A 177 -30.53 -13.47 41.46
N THR A 178 -31.55 -13.61 40.61
CA THR A 178 -32.80 -14.28 40.98
C THR A 178 -32.61 -15.77 41.22
N THR A 179 -31.82 -16.46 40.39
CA THR A 179 -31.54 -17.89 40.56
C THR A 179 -30.77 -18.16 41.85
N GLU A 180 -29.80 -17.33 42.19
CA GLU A 180 -29.04 -17.41 43.45
C GLU A 180 -29.94 -17.19 44.66
N LYS A 181 -30.81 -16.17 44.62
CA LYS A 181 -31.79 -15.91 45.69
C LYS A 181 -32.77 -17.07 45.87
N ILE A 182 -33.25 -17.65 44.78
CA ILE A 182 -34.14 -18.82 44.82
C ILE A 182 -33.42 -20.03 45.40
N ALA A 183 -32.18 -20.28 44.97
CA ALA A 183 -31.35 -21.38 45.48
C ALA A 183 -31.05 -21.21 46.98
N ALA A 184 -30.65 -20.01 47.42
CA ALA A 184 -30.40 -19.70 48.83
C ALA A 184 -31.67 -19.86 49.68
N ARG A 185 -32.82 -19.40 49.19
CA ARG A 185 -34.12 -19.59 49.87
C ARG A 185 -34.49 -21.07 49.98
N ALA A 186 -34.32 -21.84 48.91
CA ALA A 186 -34.60 -23.28 48.90
C ALA A 186 -33.68 -24.03 49.86
N PHE A 187 -32.39 -23.70 49.86
CA PHE A 187 -31.39 -24.24 50.78
C PHE A 187 -31.73 -23.92 52.23
N ALA A 188 -31.98 -22.65 52.56
CA ALA A 188 -32.34 -22.23 53.91
C ALA A 188 -33.61 -22.94 54.41
N LYS A 189 -34.64 -23.05 53.57
CA LYS A 189 -35.86 -23.78 53.93
C LYS A 189 -35.60 -25.25 54.24
N ARG A 190 -34.82 -25.95 53.42
CA ARG A 190 -34.48 -27.35 53.64
C ARG A 190 -33.63 -27.51 54.90
N TYR A 191 -32.62 -26.67 55.09
CA TYR A 191 -31.77 -26.70 56.27
C TYR A 191 -32.54 -26.43 57.56
N LEU A 192 -33.40 -25.41 57.57
CA LEU A 192 -34.23 -25.07 58.72
C LEU A 192 -35.29 -26.14 59.02
N ALA A 193 -35.84 -26.80 57.99
CA ALA A 193 -36.81 -27.88 58.18
C ALA A 193 -36.23 -29.06 58.96
N ASP A 194 -34.94 -29.35 58.78
CA ASP A 194 -34.27 -30.44 59.52
C ASP A 194 -33.69 -29.95 60.86
N LEU A 195 -33.15 -28.73 60.90
CA LEU A 195 -32.51 -28.17 62.09
C LEU A 195 -33.52 -27.86 63.22
N ILE A 196 -34.67 -27.29 62.88
CA ILE A 196 -35.67 -26.89 63.89
C ILE A 196 -36.11 -28.11 64.72
N PRO A 197 -36.63 -29.20 64.14
CA PRO A 197 -37.01 -30.38 64.92
C PRO A 197 -35.84 -30.95 65.72
N SER A 198 -34.63 -31.04 65.16
CA SER A 198 -33.47 -31.56 65.87
C SER A 198 -33.09 -30.73 67.10
N VAL A 199 -33.06 -29.39 66.98
CA VAL A 199 -32.76 -28.51 68.11
C VAL A 199 -33.89 -28.55 69.15
N PHE A 200 -35.15 -28.57 68.72
CA PHE A 200 -36.28 -28.67 69.65
C PHE A 200 -36.29 -30.00 70.40
N SER A 201 -36.00 -31.13 69.73
CA SER A 201 -35.84 -32.44 70.38
C SER A 201 -34.67 -32.43 71.36
N ASN A 202 -33.50 -31.92 70.97
CA ASN A 202 -32.35 -31.82 71.88
C ASN A 202 -32.64 -30.94 73.10
N LEU A 203 -33.35 -29.83 72.92
CA LEU A 203 -33.76 -28.95 74.03
C LEU A 203 -34.78 -29.61 74.95
N TYR A 204 -35.71 -30.39 74.37
CA TYR A 204 -36.69 -31.18 75.12
C TYR A 204 -35.98 -32.27 75.95
N ASP A 205 -35.06 -33.02 75.33
CA ASP A 205 -34.27 -34.07 75.99
C ASP A 205 -33.34 -33.50 77.07
N SER A 206 -32.81 -32.28 76.87
CA SER A 206 -32.02 -31.57 77.87
C SER A 206 -32.84 -31.03 79.05
N GLY A 207 -34.17 -31.17 79.02
CA GLY A 207 -35.07 -30.72 80.09
C GLY A 207 -35.25 -29.21 80.17
N PHE A 208 -34.92 -28.46 79.10
CA PHE A 208 -35.07 -27.01 79.08
C PHE A 208 -36.54 -26.59 78.89
N PHE A 209 -37.31 -27.40 78.16
CA PHE A 209 -38.76 -27.28 78.09
C PHE A 209 -39.37 -28.14 79.22
N TYR A 210 -39.95 -27.48 80.22
CA TYR A 210 -40.68 -28.13 81.32
C TYR A 210 -42.11 -27.58 81.37
N ASP A 211 -43.04 -28.39 81.88
CA ASP A 211 -44.37 -27.89 82.19
C ASP A 211 -44.27 -27.00 83.44
N PRO A 212 -44.67 -25.72 83.37
CA PRO A 212 -44.66 -24.84 84.55
C PRO A 212 -45.47 -25.41 85.72
N ILE A 213 -46.50 -26.22 85.45
CA ILE A 213 -47.33 -26.85 86.48
C ILE A 213 -46.52 -27.94 87.19
N GLU A 214 -45.87 -28.84 86.46
CA GLU A 214 -45.02 -29.90 87.04
C GLU A 214 -43.91 -29.28 87.89
N ARG A 215 -43.25 -28.22 87.37
CA ARG A 215 -42.19 -27.53 88.09
C ARG A 215 -42.67 -26.83 89.36
N ASP A 216 -43.84 -26.19 89.31
CA ASP A 216 -44.44 -25.56 90.49
C ASP A 216 -44.86 -26.60 91.52
N ILE A 217 -45.34 -27.77 91.10
CA ILE A 217 -45.63 -28.89 92.00
C ILE A 217 -44.34 -29.37 92.67
N GLU A 218 -43.28 -29.63 91.90
CA GLU A 218 -42.00 -30.10 92.43
C GLU A 218 -41.33 -29.10 93.37
N THR A 219 -41.35 -27.81 93.04
CA THR A 219 -40.58 -26.79 93.75
C THR A 219 -41.34 -26.12 94.89
N LYS A 220 -42.67 -26.01 94.81
CA LYS A 220 -43.48 -25.32 95.82
C LYS A 220 -44.37 -26.28 96.57
N PHE A 221 -45.14 -27.11 95.87
CA PHE A 221 -46.16 -27.97 96.50
C PHE A 221 -45.54 -29.14 97.28
N LEU A 222 -44.59 -29.87 96.71
CA LEU A 222 -43.96 -31.00 97.40
C LEU A 222 -43.22 -30.56 98.67
N PRO A 223 -42.40 -29.49 98.68
CA PRO A 223 -41.77 -29.02 99.91
C PRO A 223 -42.79 -28.54 100.95
N TRP A 224 -43.84 -27.83 100.51
CA TRP A 224 -44.92 -27.41 101.40
C TRP A 224 -45.64 -28.62 102.03
N LEU A 225 -46.00 -29.63 101.23
CA LEU A 225 -46.65 -30.85 101.71
C LEU A 225 -45.75 -31.62 102.67
N MET A 226 -44.46 -31.77 102.33
CA MET A 226 -43.48 -32.44 103.20
C MET A 226 -43.32 -31.69 104.53
N SER A 227 -43.33 -30.35 104.52
CA SER A 227 -43.26 -29.55 105.75
C SER A 227 -44.50 -29.68 106.64
N GLU A 228 -45.70 -29.74 106.05
CA GLU A 228 -46.94 -29.95 106.80
C GLU A 228 -47.01 -31.37 107.38
N VAL A 229 -46.57 -32.37 106.60
CA VAL A 229 -46.44 -33.76 107.09
C VAL A 229 -45.44 -33.83 108.24
N GLU A 230 -44.31 -33.13 108.15
CA GLU A 230 -43.33 -33.05 109.24
C GLU A 230 -43.91 -32.39 110.49
N GLU A 231 -44.66 -31.29 110.37
CA GLU A 231 -45.32 -30.63 111.50
C GLU A 231 -46.35 -31.56 112.18
N THR A 232 -47.17 -32.27 111.40
CA THR A 232 -48.12 -33.25 111.97
C THR A 232 -47.42 -34.43 112.65
N LEU A 233 -46.28 -34.88 112.12
CA LEU A 233 -45.47 -35.93 112.74
C LEU A 233 -44.83 -35.42 114.04
N GLN A 234 -44.29 -34.20 114.06
CA GLN A 234 -43.74 -33.55 115.25
C GLN A 234 -44.80 -33.39 116.34
N LYS A 235 -46.03 -32.96 115.99
CA LYS A 235 -47.18 -32.92 116.93
C LYS A 235 -47.48 -34.31 117.51
N LYS A 236 -47.46 -35.36 116.69
CA LYS A 236 -47.65 -36.75 117.15
C LYS A 236 -46.51 -37.23 118.07
N VAL A 237 -45.26 -36.90 117.73
CA VAL A 237 -44.08 -37.24 118.54
C VAL A 237 -44.11 -36.50 119.87
N LEU A 238 -44.41 -35.20 119.87
CA LEU A 238 -44.59 -34.40 121.09
C LEU A 238 -45.71 -34.97 121.96
N GLY A 239 -46.85 -35.34 121.36
CA GLY A 239 -47.95 -36.00 122.05
C GLY A 239 -47.52 -37.32 122.72
N ARG A 240 -46.70 -38.15 122.03
CA ARG A 240 -46.12 -39.36 122.62
C ARG A 240 -45.14 -39.05 123.76
N ILE A 241 -44.24 -38.08 123.60
CA ILE A 241 -43.28 -37.67 124.64
C ILE A 241 -44.02 -37.13 125.88
N MET A 242 -45.04 -36.29 125.69
CA MET A 242 -45.84 -35.78 126.79
C MET A 242 -46.58 -36.91 127.50
N LEU A 243 -47.18 -37.84 126.76
CA LEU A 243 -47.82 -39.02 127.33
C LEU A 243 -46.81 -39.87 128.13
N ASP A 244 -45.62 -40.13 127.60
CA ASP A 244 -44.55 -40.87 128.28
C ASP A 244 -44.08 -40.14 129.56
N SER A 245 -43.99 -38.81 129.53
CA SER A 245 -43.65 -37.99 130.71
C SER A 245 -44.76 -38.02 131.78
N LEU A 246 -46.03 -38.03 131.36
CA LEU A 246 -47.19 -38.19 132.24
C LEU A 246 -47.19 -39.58 132.87
N ILE A 247 -46.91 -40.63 132.08
CA ILE A 247 -46.75 -41.99 132.59
C ILE A 247 -45.60 -42.05 133.60
N ARG A 248 -44.44 -41.44 133.30
CA ARG A 248 -43.29 -41.41 134.22
C ARG A 248 -43.61 -40.70 135.53
N THR A 249 -44.22 -39.51 135.50
CA THR A 249 -44.60 -38.76 136.71
C THR A 249 -45.66 -39.48 137.55
N VAL A 250 -46.62 -40.17 136.91
CA VAL A 250 -47.60 -41.01 137.64
C VAL A 250 -46.90 -42.21 138.30
N VAL A 251 -45.92 -42.82 137.64
CA VAL A 251 -45.12 -43.92 138.20
C VAL A 251 -44.24 -43.43 139.35
N GLU A 252 -43.58 -42.28 139.22
CA GLU A 252 -42.77 -41.65 140.28
C GLU A 252 -43.63 -41.29 141.49
N LYS A 253 -44.80 -40.64 141.32
CA LYS A 253 -45.73 -40.36 142.43
C LYS A 253 -46.21 -41.63 143.13
N ARG A 254 -46.41 -42.72 142.40
CA ARG A 254 -46.73 -44.03 143.01
C ARG A 254 -45.54 -44.59 143.78
N LEU A 255 -44.33 -44.52 143.23
CA LEU A 255 -43.10 -44.92 143.92
C LEU A 255 -42.87 -44.10 145.20
N ASP A 256 -43.08 -42.78 145.16
CA ASP A 256 -42.99 -41.89 146.33
C ASP A 256 -44.05 -42.19 147.40
N ALA A 257 -45.27 -42.56 146.98
CA ALA A 257 -46.29 -43.05 147.90
C ALA A 257 -45.93 -44.41 148.54
N PHE A 258 -45.09 -45.22 147.88
CA PHE A 258 -44.57 -46.47 148.46
C PHE A 258 -43.32 -46.24 149.34
N SER A 259 -42.51 -45.21 149.08
CA SER A 259 -41.31 -44.87 149.87
C SER A 259 -41.61 -43.94 151.06
N CYS A 260 -42.74 -43.23 151.07
CA CYS A 260 -43.30 -42.57 152.25
C CYS A 260 -44.09 -43.54 153.13
N GLN A 261 -43.38 -44.36 153.91
CA GLN A 261 -43.92 -44.95 155.14
C GLN A 261 -43.86 -43.94 156.28
N PRO A 262 -44.91 -43.81 157.10
CA PRO A 262 -44.78 -43.54 158.53
C PRO A 262 -44.95 -44.83 159.33
N LEU A 263 -43.96 -45.15 160.16
CA LEU A 263 -44.10 -46.00 161.36
C LEU A 263 -44.39 -45.06 162.57
N PRO A 264 -44.73 -45.60 163.76
CA PRO A 264 -46.04 -46.03 164.23
C PRO A 264 -46.55 -45.16 165.42
N ASP A 265 -47.80 -45.35 165.87
CA ASP A 265 -48.29 -45.34 167.28
C ASP A 265 -49.83 -45.41 167.27
N GLN A 266 -50.45 -46.40 167.93
CA GLN A 266 -51.11 -46.31 169.25
C GLN A 266 -52.12 -45.15 169.36
N THR A 267 -53.40 -45.30 169.75
CA THR A 267 -54.20 -46.41 170.30
C THR A 267 -55.69 -46.00 170.34
N GLU A 268 -56.58 -47.01 170.26
CA GLU A 268 -57.89 -47.18 170.93
C GLU A 268 -59.19 -46.53 170.41
N ALA A 269 -60.01 -47.36 169.74
CA ALA A 269 -61.35 -47.81 170.18
C ALA A 269 -61.75 -49.08 169.40
#